data_AF-A0A959RP04-F1
#
_entry.id   AF-A0A959RP04-F1
#
_cell.length_a   1.000
_cell.length_b   1.000
_cell.length_c   1.000
_cell.angle_alpha   90.00
_cell.angle_beta   90.00
_cell.angle_gamma   90.00
#
_symmetry.space_group_name_H-M   'P 1'
#
loop_
_entity.id
_entity.type
_entity.pdbx_description
1 polymer ?
#
loop_
_entity_poly.entity_id
_entity_poly.type
_entity_poly.pdbx_seq_one_letter_code
_entity_poly.pdbx_strand_id
1 'polypeptide(L)'
;MIFQEPMTSLNPVLTCGAQIQEALLQHKNISKREAQQQTIQWLEKVKLPSPENIYHRYPHQLSGGQKQRVMIAMAMCCEPALLICDEPTTALDVTVQKAILDLLKELQTQTNLAIVFITHDLGVVAEIADRAIVLYKGEVVEENSVKEIFQNPQNAYAKALLACRPIHHQRGERLPVVADFLNPQTKQKKAIAVEKNNSFTNGEILLQAKNLSVWFPSRRSLLGKATSYTKAVDNVSFEVMKGETLGLVGESGCGKTTLGRTLLRLIEPTSGSIFYKGTDLTATKKTALRDLRKEIQIVFQDPYSSLNPRISIGDAIAEPLQVHQLTKTSIQSRKKVAELLEKVNLNPDHFNRYPHEFSGGQRQRIVIARALALSPSFIVCDESVSALDVSVQAQVLNLLNDLKKELGFTIIFISHDLSVVKYFSDRIMVMQAGKIVETADADILYTTPKTAYTQKLIAAIPKGIM
;
A
#
# COMPACT_ATOMS: atom_id res chain seq x y z
N MET A 1 -13.88 -1.81 -21.17
CA MET A 1 -13.23 -2.44 -20.02
C MET A 1 -12.41 -1.38 -19.30
N ILE A 2 -12.37 -1.43 -17.98
CA ILE A 2 -11.47 -0.63 -17.14
C ILE A 2 -10.40 -1.59 -16.63
N PHE A 3 -9.13 -1.23 -16.83
CA PHE A 3 -7.96 -2.01 -16.45
C PHE A 3 -7.43 -1.59 -15.07
N GLN A 4 -6.68 -2.50 -14.44
CA GLN A 4 -6.12 -2.37 -13.10
C GLN A 4 -5.17 -1.17 -12.95
N GLU A 5 -4.31 -0.92 -13.94
CA GLU A 5 -3.31 0.15 -13.88
C GLU A 5 -3.54 1.22 -14.97
N PRO A 6 -4.01 2.43 -14.61
CA PRO A 6 -4.25 3.48 -15.59
C PRO A 6 -3.04 3.97 -16.35
N MET A 7 -1.87 3.91 -15.74
CA MET A 7 -0.64 4.40 -16.36
C MET A 7 -0.17 3.52 -17.52
N THR A 8 -0.40 2.21 -17.43
CA THR A 8 0.00 1.27 -18.49
C THR A 8 -1.06 1.17 -19.58
N SER A 9 -2.33 1.47 -19.24
CA SER A 9 -3.45 1.41 -20.19
C SER A 9 -3.66 2.70 -20.99
N LEU A 10 -3.37 3.86 -20.41
CA LEU A 10 -3.42 5.13 -21.14
C LEU A 10 -2.12 5.33 -21.93
N ASN A 11 -2.26 5.78 -23.18
CA ASN A 11 -1.11 6.11 -24.00
C ASN A 11 -0.44 7.40 -23.48
N PRO A 12 0.82 7.34 -23.01
CA PRO A 12 1.48 8.48 -22.37
C PRO A 12 1.84 9.62 -23.33
N VAL A 13 1.88 9.36 -24.65
CA VAL A 13 2.21 10.37 -25.67
C VAL A 13 0.98 11.04 -26.29
N LEU A 14 -0.22 10.61 -25.92
CA LEU A 14 -1.48 11.22 -26.35
C LEU A 14 -2.14 11.98 -25.20
N THR A 15 -2.88 13.04 -25.51
CA THR A 15 -3.68 13.72 -24.50
C THR A 15 -4.85 12.85 -24.06
N CYS A 16 -5.36 13.06 -22.85
CA CYS A 16 -6.49 12.33 -22.31
C CYS A 16 -7.76 12.53 -23.15
N GLY A 17 -7.99 13.76 -23.64
CA GLY A 17 -9.12 14.07 -24.50
C GLY A 17 -9.05 13.35 -25.85
N ALA A 18 -7.87 13.30 -26.47
CA ALA A 18 -7.69 12.65 -27.77
C ALA A 18 -8.02 11.14 -27.71
N GLN A 19 -7.63 10.47 -26.62
CA GLN A 19 -7.87 9.03 -26.43
C GLN A 19 -9.37 8.70 -26.26
N ILE A 20 -10.11 9.53 -25.52
CA ILE A 20 -11.57 9.36 -25.39
C ILE A 20 -12.27 9.70 -26.71
N GLN A 21 -11.84 10.78 -27.36
CA GLN A 21 -12.39 11.22 -28.64
C GLN A 21 -12.20 10.16 -29.74
N GLU A 22 -11.06 9.47 -29.75
CA GLU A 22 -10.78 8.38 -30.67
C GLU A 22 -11.86 7.28 -30.58
N ALA A 23 -12.18 6.80 -29.37
CA ALA A 23 -13.21 5.80 -29.17
C ALA A 23 -14.58 6.26 -29.71
N LEU A 24 -14.95 7.52 -29.48
CA LEU A 24 -16.19 8.10 -30.02
C LEU A 24 -16.19 8.16 -31.54
N LEU A 25 -15.10 8.58 -32.17
CA LEU A 25 -15.00 8.69 -33.64
C LEU A 25 -14.99 7.33 -34.34
N GLN A 26 -14.43 6.30 -33.70
CA GLN A 26 -14.40 4.95 -34.27
C GLN A 26 -15.75 4.24 -34.17
N HIS A 27 -16.51 4.49 -33.11
CA HIS A 27 -17.73 3.73 -32.82
C HIS A 27 -19.03 4.50 -33.04
N LYS A 28 -18.99 5.83 -33.15
CA LYS A 28 -20.16 6.67 -33.47
C LYS A 28 -19.94 7.42 -34.78
N ASN A 29 -21.01 7.51 -35.58
CA ASN A 29 -21.00 8.30 -36.80
C ASN A 29 -21.23 9.79 -36.49
N ILE A 30 -20.22 10.45 -35.92
CA ILE A 30 -20.28 11.85 -35.49
C ILE A 30 -19.07 12.63 -35.97
N SER A 31 -19.22 13.95 -36.10
CA SER A 31 -18.13 14.84 -36.49
C SER A 31 -17.07 14.98 -35.40
N LYS A 32 -15.86 15.39 -35.78
CA LYS A 32 -14.77 15.68 -34.82
C LYS A 32 -15.16 16.69 -33.74
N ARG A 33 -15.94 17.71 -34.10
CA ARG A 33 -16.42 18.74 -33.18
C ARG A 33 -17.41 18.18 -32.16
N GLU A 34 -18.35 17.36 -32.61
CA GLU A 34 -19.31 16.67 -31.73
C GLU A 34 -18.60 15.68 -30.81
N ALA A 35 -17.63 14.92 -31.32
CA ALA A 35 -16.85 13.99 -30.52
C ALA A 35 -16.05 14.70 -29.42
N GLN A 36 -15.49 15.88 -29.71
CA GLN A 36 -14.81 16.70 -28.70
C GLN A 36 -15.79 17.19 -27.61
N GLN A 37 -16.97 17.67 -28.01
CA GLN A 37 -17.99 18.12 -27.05
C GLN A 37 -18.47 16.97 -26.16
N GLN A 38 -18.77 15.80 -26.74
CA GLN A 38 -19.15 14.60 -25.98
C GLN A 38 -18.01 14.13 -25.06
N THR A 39 -16.75 14.26 -25.49
CA THR A 39 -15.59 13.94 -24.64
C THR A 39 -15.57 14.83 -23.40
N ILE A 40 -15.74 16.14 -23.56
CA ILE A 40 -15.76 17.09 -22.44
C ILE A 40 -16.94 16.78 -21.49
N GLN A 41 -18.12 16.48 -22.03
CA GLN A 41 -19.27 16.04 -21.24
C GLN A 41 -18.99 14.76 -20.45
N TRP A 42 -18.27 13.79 -21.03
CA TRP A 42 -17.88 12.58 -20.30
C TRP A 42 -16.86 12.86 -19.21
N LEU A 43 -15.89 13.74 -19.46
CA LEU A 43 -14.95 14.21 -18.43
C LEU A 43 -15.69 14.93 -17.28
N GLU A 44 -16.75 15.70 -17.58
CA GLU A 44 -17.66 16.28 -16.57
C GLU A 44 -18.42 15.20 -15.79
N LYS A 45 -19.04 14.23 -16.48
CA LYS A 45 -19.79 13.12 -15.85
C LYS A 45 -18.94 12.33 -14.87
N VAL A 46 -17.66 12.08 -15.19
CA VAL A 46 -16.73 11.39 -14.28
C VAL A 46 -16.15 12.31 -13.19
N LYS A 47 -16.67 13.52 -13.03
CA LYS A 47 -16.33 14.51 -11.99
C LYS A 47 -14.85 14.91 -12.00
N LEU A 48 -14.26 15.06 -13.18
CA LEU A 48 -12.90 15.57 -13.32
C LEU A 48 -12.86 17.10 -13.16
N PRO A 49 -11.88 17.67 -12.43
CA PRO A 49 -11.79 19.11 -12.25
C PRO A 49 -11.31 19.80 -13.54
N SER A 50 -11.98 20.86 -13.95
CA SER A 50 -11.67 21.59 -15.19
C SER A 50 -11.56 20.67 -16.43
N PRO A 51 -12.66 20.03 -16.86
CA PRO A 51 -12.70 19.07 -17.98
C PRO A 51 -12.03 19.55 -19.26
N GLU A 52 -12.25 20.82 -19.64
CA GLU A 52 -11.60 21.43 -20.80
C GLU A 52 -10.07 21.44 -20.68
N ASN A 53 -9.53 21.69 -19.49
CA ASN A 53 -8.09 21.66 -19.27
C ASN A 53 -7.56 20.23 -19.34
N ILE A 54 -8.27 19.28 -18.71
CA ILE A 54 -7.87 17.87 -18.70
C ILE A 54 -7.90 17.25 -20.09
N TYR A 55 -8.81 17.69 -20.97
CA TYR A 55 -8.83 17.30 -22.37
C TYR A 55 -7.45 17.45 -23.05
N HIS A 56 -6.73 18.53 -22.72
CA HIS A 56 -5.41 18.85 -23.27
C HIS A 56 -4.23 18.29 -22.47
N ARG A 57 -4.46 17.68 -21.30
CA ARG A 57 -3.40 17.12 -20.47
C ARG A 57 -3.01 15.72 -20.92
N TYR A 58 -1.76 15.38 -20.63
CA TYR A 58 -1.24 14.02 -20.79
C TYR A 58 -1.46 13.20 -19.52
N PRO A 59 -1.54 11.85 -19.60
CA PRO A 59 -1.75 11.00 -18.44
C PRO A 59 -0.76 11.26 -17.31
N HIS A 60 0.53 11.44 -17.60
CA HIS A 60 1.57 11.68 -16.59
C HIS A 60 1.40 13.00 -15.79
N GLN A 61 0.52 13.90 -16.24
CA GLN A 61 0.19 15.16 -15.57
C GLN A 61 -1.01 15.06 -14.62
N LEU A 62 -1.61 13.87 -14.50
CA LEU A 62 -2.79 13.60 -13.68
C LEU A 62 -2.44 12.75 -12.44
N SER A 63 -3.25 12.90 -11.38
CA SER A 63 -3.23 12.00 -10.22
C SER A 63 -3.77 10.60 -10.57
N GLY A 64 -3.51 9.59 -9.72
CA GLY A 64 -4.02 8.22 -9.93
C GLY A 64 -5.55 8.18 -10.10
N GLY A 65 -6.29 8.81 -9.18
CA GLY A 65 -7.75 8.87 -9.27
C GLY A 65 -8.27 9.64 -10.50
N GLN A 66 -7.55 10.66 -10.96
CA GLN A 66 -7.90 11.36 -12.21
C GLN A 66 -7.69 10.47 -13.44
N LYS A 67 -6.58 9.71 -13.48
CA LYS A 67 -6.34 8.74 -14.57
C LYS A 67 -7.41 7.65 -14.58
N GLN A 68 -7.81 7.16 -13.40
CA GLN A 68 -8.90 6.19 -13.29
C GLN A 68 -10.20 6.76 -13.88
N ARG A 69 -10.57 8.00 -13.53
CA ARG A 69 -11.74 8.69 -14.08
C ARG A 69 -11.67 8.89 -15.59
N VAL A 70 -10.50 9.24 -16.14
CA VAL A 70 -10.29 9.32 -17.60
C VAL A 70 -10.53 7.96 -18.25
N MET A 71 -10.05 6.87 -17.65
CA MET A 71 -10.30 5.53 -18.19
C MET A 71 -11.77 5.12 -18.09
N ILE A 72 -12.45 5.45 -16.99
CA ILE A 72 -13.91 5.25 -16.85
C ILE A 72 -14.64 6.00 -17.97
N ALA A 73 -14.30 7.27 -18.21
CA ALA A 73 -14.89 8.07 -19.29
C ALA A 73 -14.63 7.42 -20.67
N MET A 74 -13.41 6.96 -20.93
CA MET A 74 -13.05 6.26 -22.16
C MET A 74 -13.86 4.97 -22.35
N ALA A 75 -14.02 4.16 -21.29
CA ALA A 75 -14.80 2.92 -21.35
C ALA A 75 -16.31 3.17 -21.49
N MET A 76 -16.82 4.29 -20.96
CA MET A 76 -18.24 4.61 -20.93
C MET A 76 -18.71 5.51 -22.09
N CYS A 77 -17.80 6.14 -22.84
CA CYS A 77 -18.17 7.17 -23.82
C CYS A 77 -19.15 6.71 -24.91
N CYS A 78 -19.13 5.40 -25.22
CA CYS A 78 -20.03 4.74 -26.15
C CYS A 78 -21.30 4.15 -25.50
N GLU A 79 -21.53 4.42 -24.22
CA GLU A 79 -22.70 3.96 -23.45
C GLU A 79 -22.93 2.43 -23.56
N PRO A 80 -21.92 1.62 -23.17
CA PRO A 80 -22.03 0.17 -23.28
C PRO A 80 -23.13 -0.38 -22.35
N ALA A 81 -23.71 -1.53 -22.70
CA ALA A 81 -24.63 -2.25 -21.83
C ALA A 81 -23.92 -3.04 -20.72
N LEU A 82 -22.62 -3.34 -20.89
CA LEU A 82 -21.79 -4.08 -19.95
C LEU A 82 -20.43 -3.41 -19.76
N LEU A 83 -20.05 -3.20 -18.50
CA LEU A 83 -18.75 -2.67 -18.11
C LEU A 83 -18.02 -3.71 -17.26
N ILE A 84 -16.86 -4.15 -17.77
CA ILE A 84 -15.95 -5.00 -17.02
C ILE A 84 -14.91 -4.10 -16.35
N CYS A 85 -14.82 -4.17 -15.04
CA CYS A 85 -13.84 -3.48 -14.22
C CYS A 85 -12.87 -4.49 -13.63
N ASP A 86 -11.62 -4.45 -14.09
CA ASP A 86 -10.53 -5.27 -13.56
C ASP A 86 -9.74 -4.45 -12.54
N GLU A 87 -9.95 -4.74 -11.26
CA GLU A 87 -9.29 -4.07 -10.13
C GLU A 87 -9.23 -2.52 -10.23
N PRO A 88 -10.37 -1.84 -10.48
CA PRO A 88 -10.37 -0.42 -10.84
C PRO A 88 -10.03 0.54 -9.68
N THR A 89 -9.80 0.00 -8.47
CA THR A 89 -9.48 0.78 -7.28
C THR A 89 -8.09 0.50 -6.73
N THR A 90 -7.33 -0.39 -7.38
CA THR A 90 -5.98 -0.75 -6.94
C THR A 90 -5.05 0.47 -6.94
N ALA A 91 -4.20 0.56 -5.92
CA ALA A 91 -3.27 1.66 -5.68
C ALA A 91 -3.91 3.06 -5.50
N LEU A 92 -5.21 3.12 -5.20
CA LEU A 92 -5.90 4.35 -4.78
C LEU A 92 -6.06 4.37 -3.25
N ASP A 93 -6.02 5.55 -2.65
CA ASP A 93 -6.36 5.67 -1.23
C ASP A 93 -7.86 5.45 -0.99
N VAL A 94 -8.22 5.11 0.26
CA VAL A 94 -9.60 4.78 0.65
C VAL A 94 -10.63 5.86 0.29
N THR A 95 -10.26 7.14 0.34
CA THR A 95 -11.17 8.24 0.01
C THR A 95 -11.42 8.30 -1.50
N VAL A 96 -10.36 8.19 -2.30
CA VAL A 96 -10.46 8.15 -3.77
C VAL A 96 -11.17 6.88 -4.23
N GLN A 97 -10.86 5.72 -3.65
CA GLN A 97 -11.53 4.45 -3.89
C GLN A 97 -13.04 4.59 -3.70
N LYS A 98 -13.49 5.08 -2.54
CA LYS A 98 -14.92 5.32 -2.26
C LYS A 98 -15.56 6.23 -3.32
N ALA A 99 -14.89 7.32 -3.69
CA ALA A 99 -15.38 8.25 -4.71
C ALA A 99 -15.43 7.67 -6.13
N ILE A 100 -14.66 6.61 -6.43
CA ILE A 100 -14.73 5.85 -7.69
C ILE A 100 -15.89 4.85 -7.63
N LEU A 101 -16.06 4.13 -6.52
CA LEU A 101 -17.18 3.20 -6.34
C LEU A 101 -18.54 3.92 -6.41
N ASP A 102 -18.65 5.07 -5.76
CA ASP A 102 -19.86 5.91 -5.82
C ASP A 102 -20.12 6.41 -7.24
N LEU A 103 -19.07 6.79 -7.97
CA LEU A 103 -19.19 7.17 -9.39
C LEU A 103 -19.69 5.99 -10.25
N LEU A 104 -19.13 4.79 -10.06
CA LEU A 104 -19.54 3.62 -10.83
C LEU A 104 -21.01 3.26 -10.56
N LYS A 105 -21.47 3.32 -9.31
CA LYS A 105 -22.89 3.12 -8.96
C LYS A 105 -23.81 4.18 -9.56
N GLU A 106 -23.39 5.44 -9.52
CA GLU A 106 -24.14 6.53 -10.14
C GLU A 106 -24.28 6.31 -11.65
N LEU A 107 -23.19 5.95 -12.33
CA LEU A 107 -23.23 5.62 -13.76
C LEU A 107 -24.10 4.38 -14.03
N GLN A 108 -23.98 3.33 -13.21
CA GLN A 108 -24.76 2.10 -13.30
C GLN A 108 -26.27 2.40 -13.32
N THR A 109 -26.73 3.19 -12.36
CA THR A 109 -28.14 3.55 -12.19
C THR A 109 -28.64 4.48 -13.28
N GLN A 110 -27.83 5.43 -13.73
CA GLN A 110 -28.21 6.39 -14.78
C GLN A 110 -28.30 5.74 -16.17
N THR A 111 -27.43 4.77 -16.48
CA THR A 111 -27.36 4.17 -17.82
C THR A 111 -27.91 2.74 -17.89
N ASN A 112 -28.49 2.23 -16.81
CA ASN A 112 -28.96 0.84 -16.69
C ASN A 112 -27.89 -0.19 -17.12
N LEU A 113 -26.65 0.06 -16.70
CA LEU A 113 -25.45 -0.68 -17.10
C LEU A 113 -25.27 -1.91 -16.21
N ALA A 114 -24.92 -3.06 -16.81
CA ALA A 114 -24.41 -4.19 -16.04
C ALA A 114 -22.91 -4.00 -15.73
N ILE A 115 -22.48 -4.27 -14.50
CA ILE A 115 -21.07 -4.17 -14.10
C ILE A 115 -20.57 -5.55 -13.66
N VAL A 116 -19.47 -6.00 -14.27
CA VAL A 116 -18.66 -7.12 -13.75
C VAL A 116 -17.45 -6.51 -13.05
N PHE A 117 -17.42 -6.62 -11.73
CA PHE A 117 -16.36 -6.04 -10.90
C PHE A 117 -15.43 -7.14 -10.39
N ILE A 118 -14.18 -7.12 -10.84
CA ILE A 118 -13.15 -8.09 -10.49
C ILE A 118 -12.24 -7.43 -9.45
N THR A 119 -12.11 -8.05 -8.27
CA THR A 119 -11.24 -7.55 -7.21
C THR A 119 -10.91 -8.65 -6.20
N HIS A 120 -9.77 -8.48 -5.52
CA HIS A 120 -9.42 -9.26 -4.33
C HIS A 120 -9.86 -8.58 -3.01
N ASP A 121 -10.34 -7.33 -3.06
CA ASP A 121 -10.82 -6.61 -1.88
C ASP A 121 -12.29 -6.95 -1.59
N LEU A 122 -12.49 -7.83 -0.61
CA LEU A 122 -13.82 -8.20 -0.14
C LEU A 122 -14.62 -7.01 0.42
N GLY A 123 -13.97 -6.01 1.01
CA GLY A 123 -14.64 -4.80 1.46
C GLY A 123 -15.33 -4.05 0.30
N VAL A 124 -14.66 -3.99 -0.85
CA VAL A 124 -15.23 -3.40 -2.08
C VAL A 124 -16.38 -4.25 -2.63
N VAL A 125 -16.22 -5.57 -2.66
CA VAL A 125 -17.30 -6.50 -3.11
C VAL A 125 -18.57 -6.29 -2.28
N ALA A 126 -18.42 -6.22 -0.95
CA ALA A 126 -19.51 -5.97 -0.01
C ALA A 126 -20.26 -4.65 -0.29
N GLU A 127 -19.58 -3.69 -0.90
CA GLU A 127 -20.13 -2.37 -1.16
C GLU A 127 -20.81 -2.27 -2.52
N ILE A 128 -20.21 -2.79 -3.60
CA ILE A 128 -20.65 -2.51 -4.97
C ILE A 128 -21.50 -3.60 -5.61
N ALA A 129 -21.36 -4.86 -5.19
CA ALA A 129 -21.93 -5.98 -5.93
C ALA A 129 -23.26 -6.48 -5.32
N ASP A 130 -24.17 -6.91 -6.19
CA ASP A 130 -25.42 -7.57 -5.78
C ASP A 130 -25.21 -9.08 -5.52
N ARG A 131 -24.41 -9.72 -6.39
CA ARG A 131 -23.95 -11.11 -6.28
C ARG A 131 -22.44 -11.20 -6.45
N ALA A 132 -21.82 -12.20 -5.85
CA ALA A 132 -20.40 -12.46 -6.00
C ALA A 132 -20.14 -13.90 -6.45
N ILE A 133 -19.06 -14.06 -7.19
CA ILE A 133 -18.52 -15.34 -7.65
C ILE A 133 -17.12 -15.46 -7.07
N VAL A 134 -16.88 -16.51 -6.30
CA VAL A 134 -15.57 -16.83 -5.73
C VAL A 134 -14.87 -17.84 -6.63
N LEU A 135 -13.69 -17.47 -7.12
CA LEU A 135 -12.85 -18.31 -7.97
C LEU A 135 -11.66 -18.84 -7.18
N TYR A 136 -11.36 -20.13 -7.34
CA TYR A 136 -10.15 -20.74 -6.78
C TYR A 136 -9.57 -21.74 -7.78
N LYS A 137 -8.28 -21.59 -8.12
CA LYS A 137 -7.56 -22.44 -9.09
C LYS A 137 -8.26 -22.60 -10.45
N GLY A 138 -8.94 -21.54 -10.91
CA GLY A 138 -9.64 -21.53 -12.20
C GLY A 138 -11.06 -22.10 -12.17
N GLU A 139 -11.55 -22.54 -11.00
CA GLU A 139 -12.90 -23.06 -10.84
C GLU A 139 -13.76 -22.10 -10.01
N VAL A 140 -15.05 -22.00 -10.35
CA VAL A 140 -16.04 -21.32 -9.51
C VAL A 140 -16.33 -22.22 -8.33
N VAL A 141 -15.91 -21.78 -7.14
CA VAL A 141 -16.05 -22.56 -5.91
C VAL A 141 -17.27 -22.16 -5.08
N GLU A 142 -17.80 -20.96 -5.31
CA GLU A 142 -19.03 -20.47 -4.71
C GLU A 142 -19.62 -19.31 -5.53
N GLU A 143 -20.94 -19.30 -5.71
CA GLU A 143 -21.67 -18.18 -6.32
C GLU A 143 -22.96 -17.96 -5.51
N ASN A 144 -23.16 -16.74 -5.03
CA ASN A 144 -24.37 -16.36 -4.30
C ASN A 144 -24.56 -14.83 -4.27
N SER A 145 -25.65 -14.37 -3.65
CA SER A 145 -25.76 -12.97 -3.23
C SER A 145 -24.58 -12.58 -2.35
N VAL A 146 -24.15 -11.31 -2.42
CA VAL A 146 -23.04 -10.83 -1.59
C VAL A 146 -23.37 -10.97 -0.10
N LYS A 147 -24.62 -10.74 0.29
CA LYS A 147 -25.06 -10.96 1.67
C LYS A 147 -24.82 -12.39 2.14
N GLU A 148 -25.20 -13.39 1.34
CA GLU A 148 -25.04 -14.80 1.71
C GLU A 148 -23.56 -15.21 1.76
N ILE A 149 -22.74 -14.76 0.79
CA ILE A 149 -21.29 -15.03 0.79
C ILE A 149 -20.62 -14.49 2.06
N PHE A 150 -21.00 -13.30 2.54
CA PHE A 150 -20.37 -12.69 3.70
C PHE A 150 -20.88 -13.26 5.04
N GLN A 151 -22.18 -13.58 5.13
CA GLN A 151 -22.81 -14.02 6.37
C GLN A 151 -22.74 -15.53 6.57
N ASN A 152 -22.87 -16.31 5.49
CA ASN A 152 -22.97 -17.76 5.53
C ASN A 152 -22.27 -18.41 4.32
N PRO A 153 -20.96 -18.16 4.12
CA PRO A 153 -20.20 -18.82 3.06
C PRO A 153 -20.26 -20.34 3.23
N GLN A 154 -20.43 -21.08 2.14
CA GLN A 154 -20.49 -22.54 2.18
C GLN A 154 -19.11 -23.16 1.96
N ASN A 155 -18.34 -22.62 1.02
CA ASN A 155 -17.05 -23.16 0.61
C ASN A 155 -15.94 -22.84 1.64
N ALA A 156 -15.02 -23.78 1.87
CA ALA A 156 -13.90 -23.61 2.78
C ALA A 156 -12.97 -22.45 2.37
N TYR A 157 -12.78 -22.22 1.08
CA TYR A 157 -11.95 -21.13 0.58
C TYR A 157 -12.61 -19.76 0.80
N ALA A 158 -13.93 -19.63 0.55
CA ALA A 158 -14.66 -18.40 0.82
C ALA A 158 -14.64 -18.05 2.32
N LYS A 159 -14.89 -19.04 3.18
CA LYS A 159 -14.71 -18.94 4.65
C LYS A 159 -13.33 -18.42 5.02
N ALA A 160 -12.29 -18.98 4.38
CA ALA A 160 -10.92 -18.60 4.65
C ALA A 160 -10.62 -17.14 4.26
N LEU A 161 -11.05 -16.70 3.07
CA LEU A 161 -10.83 -15.33 2.60
C LEU A 161 -11.46 -14.30 3.55
N LEU A 162 -12.67 -14.56 4.05
CA LEU A 162 -13.35 -13.70 5.02
C LEU A 162 -12.62 -13.67 6.36
N ALA A 163 -12.19 -14.83 6.84
CA ALA A 163 -11.48 -14.96 8.11
C ALA A 163 -10.08 -14.31 8.09
N CYS A 164 -9.40 -14.26 6.94
CA CYS A 164 -8.06 -13.65 6.84
C CYS A 164 -8.06 -12.12 7.06
N ARG A 165 -9.23 -11.46 7.05
CA ARG A 165 -9.34 -10.00 7.09
C ARG A 165 -8.98 -9.46 8.49
N PRO A 166 -8.00 -8.53 8.61
CA PRO A 166 -7.56 -8.01 9.91
C PRO A 166 -8.64 -7.32 10.75
N ILE A 167 -9.67 -6.76 10.11
CA ILE A 167 -10.74 -6.01 10.78
C ILE A 167 -11.52 -6.85 11.81
N HIS A 168 -11.55 -8.17 11.65
CA HIS A 168 -12.26 -9.10 12.53
C HIS A 168 -11.42 -9.58 13.72
N HIS A 169 -10.16 -9.17 13.80
CA HIS A 169 -9.20 -9.66 14.78
C HIS A 169 -8.69 -8.55 15.69
N GLN A 170 -8.45 -8.90 16.95
CA GLN A 170 -7.80 -7.98 17.87
C GLN A 170 -6.29 -7.95 17.61
N ARG A 171 -5.66 -6.81 17.90
CA ARG A 171 -4.20 -6.69 17.88
C ARG A 171 -3.60 -7.76 18.79
N GLY A 172 -2.69 -8.55 18.23
CA GLY A 172 -2.01 -9.63 18.92
C GLY A 172 -2.58 -11.03 18.72
N GLU A 173 -3.75 -11.16 18.10
CA GLU A 173 -4.22 -12.45 17.60
C GLU A 173 -3.44 -12.84 16.35
N ARG A 174 -3.20 -14.14 16.14
CA ARG A 174 -2.62 -14.60 14.87
C ARG A 174 -3.73 -14.63 13.83
N LEU A 175 -3.55 -13.94 12.71
CA LEU A 175 -4.52 -14.00 11.61
C LEU A 175 -4.58 -15.42 11.06
N PRO A 176 -5.78 -15.97 10.82
CA PRO A 176 -5.89 -17.23 10.14
C PRO A 176 -5.44 -17.06 8.68
N VAL A 177 -4.95 -18.14 8.07
CA VAL A 177 -4.54 -18.16 6.67
C VAL A 177 -5.30 -19.23 5.90
N VAL A 178 -5.35 -19.12 4.57
CA VAL A 178 -6.08 -20.08 3.72
C VAL A 178 -5.70 -21.54 3.96
N ALA A 179 -4.43 -21.81 4.28
CA ALA A 179 -3.97 -23.16 4.60
C ALA A 179 -4.66 -23.76 5.83
N ASP A 180 -5.06 -22.95 6.81
CA ASP A 180 -5.71 -23.41 8.05
C ASP A 180 -7.11 -24.00 7.78
N PHE A 181 -7.79 -23.54 6.73
CA PHE A 181 -9.12 -24.01 6.33
C PHE A 181 -9.08 -25.14 5.32
N LEU A 182 -8.13 -25.09 4.39
CA LEU A 182 -8.02 -26.11 3.33
C LEU A 182 -7.30 -27.37 3.81
N ASN A 183 -6.44 -27.27 4.82
CA ASN A 183 -5.71 -28.40 5.40
C ASN A 183 -5.96 -28.49 6.92
N PRO A 184 -7.05 -29.14 7.37
CA PRO A 184 -7.43 -29.21 8.79
C PRO A 184 -6.41 -29.92 9.68
N GLN A 185 -5.49 -30.71 9.09
CA GLN A 185 -4.43 -31.42 9.81
C GLN A 185 -3.25 -30.51 10.22
N THR A 186 -3.20 -29.29 9.70
CA THR A 186 -2.19 -28.31 10.12
C THR A 186 -2.55 -27.85 11.53
N LYS A 187 -1.85 -28.38 12.55
CA LYS A 187 -2.03 -27.95 13.94
C LYS A 187 -1.93 -26.43 14.01
N GLN A 188 -3.02 -25.78 14.41
CA GLN A 188 -3.02 -24.35 14.70
C GLN A 188 -1.84 -24.04 15.63
N LYS A 189 -0.90 -23.19 15.18
CA LYS A 189 -0.08 -22.45 16.14
C LYS A 189 -1.07 -21.57 16.89
N LYS A 190 -1.45 -21.98 18.10
CA LYS A 190 -2.39 -21.25 18.97
C LYS A 190 -2.01 -19.77 18.97
N ALA A 191 -3.03 -18.91 18.93
CA ALA A 191 -2.87 -17.48 19.13
C ALA A 191 -1.94 -17.25 20.31
N ILE A 192 -0.80 -16.63 20.04
CA ILE A 192 0.13 -16.30 21.09
C ILE A 192 -0.38 -14.98 21.64
N ALA A 193 -0.92 -14.99 22.87
CA ALA A 193 -1.32 -13.77 23.55
C ALA A 193 -0.15 -12.78 23.47
N VAL A 194 -0.29 -11.74 22.64
CA VAL A 194 0.58 -10.58 22.74
C VAL A 194 0.11 -9.87 23.99
N GLU A 195 0.96 -9.83 25.01
CA GLU A 195 0.72 -8.98 26.17
C GLU A 195 0.44 -7.58 25.64
N LYS A 196 -0.72 -7.01 26.01
CA LYS A 196 -1.05 -5.59 25.82
C LYS A 196 -0.14 -4.76 26.72
N ASN A 197 1.16 -4.80 26.47
CA ASN A 197 2.10 -3.91 27.11
C ASN A 197 1.97 -2.58 26.38
N ASN A 198 1.44 -1.57 27.08
CA ASN A 198 1.47 -0.17 26.67
C ASN A 198 2.92 0.36 26.67
N SER A 199 3.79 -0.27 25.90
CA SER A 199 5.23 -0.01 25.83
C SER A 199 5.55 1.42 25.36
N PHE A 200 4.57 2.10 24.75
CA PHE A 200 4.72 3.46 24.24
C PHE A 200 4.50 4.57 25.28
N THR A 201 3.95 4.30 26.47
CA THR A 201 3.69 5.38 27.47
C THR A 201 4.87 5.68 28.38
N ASN A 202 5.82 4.75 28.56
CA ASN A 202 7.00 4.89 29.44
C ASN A 202 8.29 4.28 28.81
N GLY A 203 8.33 4.16 27.48
CA GLY A 203 9.44 3.52 26.76
C GLY A 203 10.66 4.43 26.54
N GLU A 204 11.82 3.81 26.31
CA GLU A 204 13.03 4.50 25.84
C GLU A 204 12.79 5.03 24.41
N ILE A 205 13.02 6.32 24.16
CA ILE A 205 12.91 6.92 22.82
C ILE A 205 14.02 6.35 21.93
N LEU A 206 13.64 5.61 20.88
CA LEU A 206 14.59 5.09 19.90
C LEU A 206 14.85 6.12 18.80
N LEU A 207 13.79 6.78 18.31
CA LEU A 207 13.83 7.73 17.22
C LEU A 207 13.00 8.97 17.58
N GLN A 208 13.50 10.16 17.27
CA GLN A 208 12.80 11.42 17.47
C GLN A 208 12.97 12.31 16.24
N ALA A 209 11.87 12.79 15.68
CA ALA A 209 11.85 13.84 14.66
C ALA A 209 11.44 15.16 15.32
N LYS A 210 12.21 16.24 15.11
CA LYS A 210 11.89 17.59 15.61
C LYS A 210 11.76 18.57 14.46
N ASN A 211 10.57 19.16 14.34
CA ASN A 211 10.27 20.24 13.39
C ASN A 211 10.68 19.91 11.95
N LEU A 212 10.56 18.64 11.59
CA LEU A 212 11.07 18.09 10.34
C LEU A 212 10.26 18.63 9.16
N SER A 213 10.94 19.15 8.14
CA SER A 213 10.32 19.64 6.92
C SER A 213 11.07 19.16 5.68
N VAL A 214 10.31 18.82 4.63
CA VAL A 214 10.84 18.34 3.35
C VAL A 214 10.03 18.98 2.23
N TRP A 215 10.66 19.92 1.52
CA TRP A 215 10.01 20.73 0.50
C TRP A 215 10.67 20.51 -0.86
N PHE A 216 9.87 20.17 -1.85
CA PHE A 216 10.35 19.96 -3.22
C PHE A 216 10.00 21.17 -4.10
N PRO A 217 10.90 21.65 -4.95
CA PRO A 217 10.59 22.75 -5.86
C PRO A 217 9.55 22.30 -6.90
N SER A 218 8.41 22.98 -6.95
CA SER A 218 7.28 22.62 -7.82
C SER A 218 7.20 23.44 -9.10
N ARG A 219 7.71 24.68 -9.10
CA ARG A 219 7.93 25.48 -10.30
C ARG A 219 9.32 26.09 -10.24
N ARG A 220 9.96 26.17 -11.40
CA ARG A 220 11.23 26.88 -11.59
C ARG A 220 11.01 28.02 -12.57
N SER A 221 11.62 29.15 -12.29
CA SER A 221 11.75 30.26 -13.23
C SER A 221 12.56 29.82 -14.47
N LEU A 222 12.50 30.60 -15.55
CA LEU A 222 13.31 30.39 -16.76
C LEU A 222 14.83 30.37 -16.47
N LEU A 223 15.25 30.96 -15.34
CA LEU A 223 16.63 30.97 -14.84
C LEU A 223 16.91 29.84 -13.82
N GLY A 224 16.01 28.85 -13.68
CA GLY A 224 16.20 27.68 -12.83
C GLY A 224 15.92 27.87 -11.32
N LYS A 225 15.69 29.11 -10.84
CA LYS A 225 15.32 29.37 -9.44
C LYS A 225 13.93 28.83 -9.13
N ALA A 226 13.78 28.09 -8.02
CA ALA A 226 12.48 27.62 -7.56
C ALA A 226 11.59 28.80 -7.14
N THR A 227 10.37 28.87 -7.70
CA THR A 227 9.39 29.94 -7.42
C THR A 227 8.23 29.45 -6.56
N SER A 228 8.03 28.15 -6.47
CA SER A 228 7.06 27.52 -5.58
C SER A 228 7.58 26.19 -5.07
N TYR A 229 7.10 25.79 -3.90
CA TYR A 229 7.47 24.53 -3.25
C TYR A 229 6.23 23.70 -2.94
N THR A 230 6.32 22.39 -3.19
CA THR A 230 5.41 21.40 -2.64
C THR A 230 5.96 20.95 -1.29
N LYS A 231 5.22 21.26 -0.23
CA LYS A 231 5.58 20.87 1.13
C LYS A 231 5.14 19.43 1.40
N ALA A 232 6.01 18.47 1.10
CA ALA A 232 5.70 17.06 1.30
C ALA A 232 5.69 16.69 2.80
N VAL A 233 6.54 17.33 3.60
CA VAL A 233 6.50 17.29 5.07
C VAL A 233 6.67 18.73 5.58
N ASP A 234 5.82 19.19 6.50
CA ASP A 234 5.78 20.57 6.98
C ASP A 234 5.73 20.62 8.51
N ASN A 235 6.89 20.86 9.13
CA ASN A 235 7.06 21.05 10.57
C ASN A 235 6.50 19.91 11.44
N VAL A 236 6.90 18.68 11.13
CA VAL A 236 6.45 17.48 11.81
C VAL A 236 7.37 17.11 12.98
N SER A 237 6.79 16.85 14.16
CA SER A 237 7.51 16.39 15.35
C SER A 237 6.82 15.17 15.95
N PHE A 238 7.59 14.11 16.24
CA PHE A 238 7.10 12.90 16.89
C PHE A 238 8.26 12.04 17.42
N GLU A 239 7.91 11.05 18.24
CA GLU A 239 8.82 10.11 18.87
C GLU A 239 8.37 8.68 18.62
N VAL A 240 9.32 7.76 18.49
CA VAL A 240 9.10 6.32 18.39
C VAL A 240 9.81 5.64 19.54
N MET A 241 9.06 4.88 20.33
CA MET A 241 9.60 4.16 21.48
C MET A 241 10.21 2.83 21.03
N LYS A 242 11.25 2.39 21.72
CA LYS A 242 11.89 1.10 21.46
C LYS A 242 10.90 -0.06 21.66
N GLY A 243 10.77 -0.91 20.65
CA GLY A 243 9.85 -2.04 20.60
C GLY A 243 8.42 -1.69 20.14
N GLU A 244 8.12 -0.41 19.93
CA GLU A 244 6.83 0.06 19.41
C GLU A 244 6.67 -0.29 17.92
N THR A 245 5.45 -0.58 17.50
CA THR A 245 5.02 -0.41 16.10
C THR A 245 4.22 0.88 16.00
N LEU A 246 4.78 1.90 15.36
CA LEU A 246 4.10 3.15 15.07
C LEU A 246 3.49 3.12 13.66
N GLY A 247 2.16 3.16 13.57
CA GLY A 247 1.42 3.23 12.33
C GLY A 247 1.39 4.65 11.76
N LEU A 248 1.56 4.80 10.44
CA LEU A 248 1.42 6.07 9.73
C LEU A 248 0.41 5.94 8.59
N VAL A 249 -0.68 6.70 8.68
CA VAL A 249 -1.82 6.64 7.73
C VAL A 249 -2.14 8.02 7.18
N GLY A 250 -2.84 8.04 6.04
CA GLY A 250 -3.29 9.26 5.37
C GLY A 250 -3.50 9.03 3.88
N GLU A 251 -4.12 10.00 3.21
CA GLU A 251 -4.39 9.94 1.77
C GLU A 251 -3.11 9.80 0.91
N SER A 252 -3.26 9.33 -0.32
CA SER A 252 -2.15 9.23 -1.26
C SER A 252 -1.56 10.61 -1.54
N GLY A 253 -0.23 10.72 -1.49
CA GLY A 253 0.47 11.99 -1.67
C GLY A 253 0.49 12.92 -0.44
N CYS A 254 -0.01 12.51 0.72
CA CYS A 254 0.03 13.35 1.92
C CYS A 254 1.42 13.51 2.55
N GLY A 255 2.42 12.73 2.11
CA GLY A 255 3.82 12.84 2.54
C GLY A 255 4.42 11.64 3.26
N LYS A 256 3.67 10.53 3.44
CA LYS A 256 4.09 9.36 4.25
C LYS A 256 5.41 8.74 3.80
N THR A 257 5.51 8.36 2.52
CA THR A 257 6.73 7.79 1.93
C THR A 257 7.91 8.77 1.97
N THR A 258 7.65 10.07 1.79
CA THR A 258 8.69 11.10 1.94
C THR A 258 9.19 11.12 3.38
N LEU A 259 8.28 11.16 4.35
CA LEU A 259 8.63 11.12 5.77
C LEU A 259 9.45 9.87 6.10
N GLY A 260 8.96 8.67 5.76
CA GLY A 260 9.65 7.40 5.99
C GLY A 260 11.07 7.39 5.43
N ARG A 261 11.25 7.81 4.17
CA ARG A 261 12.58 7.89 3.53
C ARG A 261 13.49 8.94 4.15
N THR A 262 12.93 10.06 4.63
CA THR A 262 13.70 11.11 5.31
C THR A 262 14.22 10.65 6.66
N LEU A 263 13.49 9.81 7.41
CA LEU A 263 13.98 9.23 8.67
C LEU A 263 15.26 8.40 8.51
N LEU A 264 15.44 7.79 7.33
CA LEU A 264 16.66 7.06 6.96
C LEU A 264 17.73 7.94 6.27
N ARG A 265 17.47 9.24 6.11
CA ARG A 265 18.26 10.16 5.25
C ARG A 265 18.48 9.62 3.83
N LEU A 266 17.50 8.89 3.28
CA LEU A 266 17.43 8.63 1.84
C LEU A 266 16.97 9.87 1.08
N ILE A 267 16.23 10.75 1.76
CA ILE A 267 15.88 12.10 1.32
C ILE A 267 16.36 13.06 2.41
N GLU A 268 17.16 14.05 2.06
CA GLU A 268 17.64 15.04 3.03
C GLU A 268 16.50 15.97 3.47
N PRO A 269 16.39 16.27 4.77
CA PRO A 269 15.42 17.27 5.23
C PRO A 269 15.79 18.66 4.75
N THR A 270 14.78 19.47 4.48
CA THR A 270 14.94 20.91 4.22
C THR A 270 15.25 21.66 5.52
N SER A 271 14.62 21.26 6.62
CA SER A 271 14.87 21.78 7.96
C SER A 271 14.43 20.79 9.04
N GLY A 272 14.79 21.08 10.28
CA GLY A 272 14.53 20.22 11.44
C GLY A 272 15.63 19.19 11.65
N SER A 273 15.46 18.35 12.67
CA SER A 273 16.45 17.35 13.04
C SER A 273 15.82 15.99 13.33
N ILE A 274 16.65 14.95 13.23
CA ILE A 274 16.27 13.55 13.43
C ILE A 274 17.30 12.98 14.39
N PHE A 275 16.85 12.50 15.54
CA PHE A 275 17.70 11.84 16.52
C PHE A 275 17.40 10.35 16.53
N TYR A 276 18.45 9.54 16.58
CA TYR A 276 18.35 8.09 16.75
C TYR A 276 19.29 7.65 17.86
N LYS A 277 18.74 6.99 18.89
CA LYS A 277 19.46 6.68 20.15
C LYS A 277 20.18 7.92 20.71
N GLY A 278 19.50 9.07 20.68
CA GLY A 278 20.03 10.37 21.11
C GLY A 278 21.05 11.04 20.17
N THR A 279 21.49 10.37 19.10
CA THR A 279 22.47 10.92 18.14
C THR A 279 21.75 11.65 17.00
N ASP A 280 22.16 12.90 16.71
CA ASP A 280 21.60 13.67 15.59
C ASP A 280 22.07 13.13 14.23
N LEU A 281 21.13 12.50 13.52
CA LEU A 281 21.36 11.94 12.20
C LEU A 281 21.58 13.02 11.15
N THR A 282 20.98 14.21 11.28
CA THR A 282 21.03 15.24 10.23
C THR A 282 22.42 15.84 10.07
N ALA A 283 23.15 16.02 11.18
CA ALA A 283 24.52 16.52 11.20
C ALA A 283 25.59 15.42 10.94
N THR A 284 25.18 14.16 10.82
CA THR A 284 26.11 13.01 10.73
C THR A 284 26.82 12.96 9.36
N LYS A 285 28.15 12.75 9.37
CA LYS A 285 28.97 12.58 8.16
C LYS A 285 28.62 11.29 7.40
N LYS A 286 28.83 11.28 6.08
CA LYS A 286 28.52 10.13 5.19
C LYS A 286 29.13 8.79 5.63
N THR A 287 30.29 8.81 6.28
CA THR A 287 30.95 7.59 6.79
C THR A 287 30.19 6.96 7.95
N ALA A 288 29.78 7.77 8.94
CA ALA A 288 28.99 7.31 10.08
C ALA A 288 27.56 6.87 9.68
N LEU A 289 27.02 7.40 8.58
CA LEU A 289 25.75 6.89 8.01
C LEU A 289 25.87 5.44 7.54
N ARG A 290 27.05 4.94 7.19
CA ARG A 290 27.23 3.54 6.78
C ARG A 290 27.01 2.57 7.95
N ASP A 291 27.44 2.94 9.15
CA ASP A 291 27.18 2.11 10.34
C ASP A 291 25.72 2.20 10.75
N LEU A 292 25.13 3.40 10.68
CA LEU A 292 23.72 3.59 10.97
C LEU A 292 22.79 2.77 10.07
N ARG A 293 23.17 2.61 8.79
CA ARG A 293 22.44 1.75 7.84
C ARG A 293 22.44 0.28 8.23
N LYS A 294 23.29 -0.19 9.13
CA LYS A 294 23.15 -1.55 9.68
C LYS A 294 21.96 -1.65 10.63
N GLU A 295 21.71 -0.58 11.39
CA GLU A 295 20.69 -0.56 12.43
C GLU A 295 19.31 -0.13 11.92
N ILE A 296 19.28 0.68 10.87
CA ILE A 296 18.06 1.24 10.29
C ILE A 296 17.87 0.71 8.87
N GLN A 297 16.76 0.04 8.64
CA GLN A 297 16.42 -0.60 7.37
C GLN A 297 15.03 -0.20 6.88
N ILE A 298 14.77 -0.42 5.60
CA ILE A 298 13.48 -0.13 4.98
C ILE A 298 13.03 -1.31 4.13
N VAL A 299 11.75 -1.65 4.24
CA VAL A 299 11.03 -2.56 3.36
C VAL A 299 10.17 -1.68 2.46
N PHE A 300 10.54 -1.59 1.18
CA PHE A 300 9.88 -0.73 0.20
C PHE A 300 8.53 -1.31 -0.28
N GLN A 301 7.70 -0.41 -0.84
CA GLN A 301 6.32 -0.65 -1.29
C GLN A 301 6.17 -1.72 -2.36
N ASP A 302 7.05 -1.73 -3.36
CA ASP A 302 6.98 -2.67 -4.48
C ASP A 302 8.18 -3.63 -4.47
N PRO A 303 7.96 -4.92 -4.18
CA PRO A 303 9.00 -5.93 -4.24
C PRO A 303 9.65 -6.07 -5.62
N TYR A 304 8.91 -5.79 -6.70
CA TYR A 304 9.41 -5.95 -8.05
C TYR A 304 10.48 -4.92 -8.39
N SER A 305 10.21 -3.63 -8.15
CA SER A 305 11.21 -2.56 -8.31
C SER A 305 12.34 -2.62 -7.27
N SER A 306 12.10 -3.25 -6.13
CA SER A 306 13.10 -3.36 -5.05
C SER A 306 14.14 -4.46 -5.28
N LEU A 307 13.83 -5.44 -6.12
CA LEU A 307 14.71 -6.56 -6.46
C LEU A 307 15.25 -6.38 -7.88
N ASN A 308 16.55 -6.59 -8.07
CA ASN A 308 17.12 -6.59 -9.41
C ASN A 308 16.78 -7.92 -10.11
N PRO A 309 16.04 -7.93 -11.23
CA PRO A 309 15.60 -9.16 -11.89
C PRO A 309 16.74 -10.00 -12.47
N ARG A 310 17.94 -9.42 -12.59
CA ARG A 310 19.16 -10.07 -13.12
C ARG A 310 20.03 -10.69 -12.03
N ILE A 311 19.67 -10.54 -10.76
CA ILE A 311 20.44 -11.04 -9.62
C ILE A 311 19.62 -12.13 -8.95
N SER A 312 20.28 -13.22 -8.51
CA SER A 312 19.62 -14.27 -7.76
C SER A 312 19.12 -13.73 -6.41
N ILE A 313 18.06 -14.34 -5.86
CA ILE A 313 17.51 -13.91 -4.57
C ILE A 313 18.51 -14.14 -3.43
N GLY A 314 19.35 -15.18 -3.53
CA GLY A 314 20.40 -15.45 -2.57
C GLY A 314 21.48 -14.37 -2.57
N ASP A 315 21.93 -13.94 -3.76
CA ASP A 315 22.90 -12.85 -3.90
C ASP A 315 22.31 -11.50 -3.46
N ALA A 316 21.04 -11.24 -3.76
CA ALA A 316 20.35 -10.03 -3.34
C ALA A 316 20.23 -9.91 -1.80
N ILE A 317 20.02 -11.04 -1.09
CA ILE A 317 20.02 -11.08 0.38
C ILE A 317 21.46 -11.03 0.94
N ALA A 318 22.45 -11.58 0.23
CA ALA A 318 23.84 -11.57 0.64
C ALA A 318 24.52 -10.20 0.46
N GLU A 319 24.07 -9.39 -0.51
CA GLU A 319 24.68 -8.10 -0.86
C GLU A 319 24.87 -7.18 0.37
N PRO A 320 23.88 -6.94 1.25
CA PRO A 320 24.10 -6.14 2.47
C PRO A 320 25.21 -6.71 3.37
N LEU A 321 25.27 -8.03 3.56
CA LEU A 321 26.29 -8.68 4.39
C LEU A 321 27.70 -8.43 3.84
N GLN A 322 27.85 -8.50 2.51
CA GLN A 322 29.12 -8.29 1.81
C GLN A 322 29.53 -6.82 1.83
N VAL A 323 28.60 -5.91 1.51
CA VAL A 323 28.83 -4.47 1.53
C VAL A 323 29.26 -3.99 2.92
N HIS A 324 28.68 -4.54 3.99
CA HIS A 324 29.05 -4.20 5.37
C HIS A 324 30.15 -5.09 5.96
N GLN A 325 30.75 -5.98 5.16
CA GLN A 325 31.85 -6.87 5.55
C GLN A 325 31.54 -7.73 6.80
N LEU A 326 30.27 -8.11 6.97
CA LEU A 326 29.81 -8.92 8.10
C LEU A 326 30.12 -10.42 7.93
N THR A 327 30.42 -10.84 6.71
CA THR A 327 30.81 -12.21 6.38
C THR A 327 32.13 -12.20 5.62
N LYS A 328 33.09 -13.04 6.01
CA LYS A 328 34.43 -13.08 5.40
C LYS A 328 34.51 -13.98 4.18
N THR A 329 33.61 -14.97 4.08
CA THR A 329 33.61 -15.96 3.00
C THR A 329 32.22 -16.13 2.40
N SER A 330 32.16 -16.51 1.12
CA SER A 330 30.90 -16.82 0.44
C SER A 330 30.12 -17.95 1.12
N ILE A 331 30.82 -18.92 1.72
CA ILE A 331 30.20 -20.01 2.50
C ILE A 331 29.45 -19.45 3.72
N GLN A 332 30.04 -18.50 4.45
CA GLN A 332 29.38 -17.84 5.58
C GLN A 332 28.16 -17.04 5.13
N SER A 333 28.28 -16.25 4.04
CA SER A 333 27.15 -15.50 3.47
C SER A 333 26.01 -16.43 3.08
N ARG A 334 26.31 -17.53 2.37
CA ARG A 334 25.31 -18.49 1.92
C ARG A 334 24.60 -19.19 3.07
N LYS A 335 25.33 -19.57 4.12
CA LYS A 335 24.72 -20.12 5.35
C LYS A 335 23.75 -19.11 5.98
N LYS A 336 24.18 -17.84 6.11
CA LYS A 336 23.33 -16.81 6.72
C LYS A 336 22.07 -16.53 5.89
N VAL A 337 22.20 -16.53 4.58
CA VAL A 337 21.08 -16.38 3.65
C VAL A 337 20.11 -17.56 3.77
N ALA A 338 20.60 -18.80 3.88
CA ALA A 338 19.75 -19.97 4.12
C ALA A 338 18.93 -19.83 5.40
N GLU A 339 19.56 -19.42 6.51
CA GLU A 339 18.86 -19.14 7.78
C GLU A 339 17.78 -18.05 7.61
N LEU A 340 18.07 -16.99 6.85
CA LEU A 340 17.11 -15.92 6.59
C LEU A 340 15.94 -16.38 5.72
N LEU A 341 16.20 -17.20 4.70
CA LEU A 341 15.17 -17.79 3.86
C LEU A 341 14.22 -18.66 4.68
N GLU A 342 14.75 -19.52 5.55
CA GLU A 342 13.94 -20.34 6.47
C GLU A 342 13.08 -19.46 7.39
N LYS A 343 13.67 -18.40 7.99
CA LYS A 343 12.96 -17.46 8.85
C LYS A 343 11.78 -16.78 8.15
N VAL A 344 11.90 -16.50 6.86
CA VAL A 344 10.80 -15.93 6.06
C VAL A 344 9.96 -17.00 5.35
N ASN A 345 9.99 -18.24 5.84
CA ASN A 345 9.20 -19.37 5.31
C ASN A 345 9.42 -19.60 3.80
N LEU A 346 10.68 -19.58 3.36
CA LEU A 346 11.13 -19.95 2.03
C LEU A 346 12.15 -21.08 2.11
N ASN A 347 12.16 -21.97 1.11
CA ASN A 347 13.14 -23.05 1.04
C ASN A 347 14.55 -22.47 0.72
N PRO A 348 15.61 -22.79 1.49
CA PRO A 348 17.00 -22.45 1.17
C PRO A 348 17.46 -22.83 -0.24
N ASP A 349 16.92 -23.89 -0.84
CA ASP A 349 17.24 -24.33 -2.20
C ASP A 349 16.89 -23.27 -3.26
N HIS A 350 16.03 -22.32 -2.89
CA HIS A 350 15.67 -21.18 -3.74
C HIS A 350 16.82 -20.17 -3.92
N PHE A 351 17.95 -20.31 -3.24
CA PHE A 351 19.08 -19.37 -3.28
C PHE A 351 19.43 -18.90 -4.70
N ASN A 352 19.52 -19.82 -5.66
CA ASN A 352 19.94 -19.53 -7.04
C ASN A 352 18.79 -19.06 -7.95
N ARG A 353 17.55 -19.01 -7.46
CA ARG A 353 16.39 -18.57 -8.24
C ARG A 353 16.35 -17.05 -8.35
N TYR A 354 15.68 -16.57 -9.38
CA TYR A 354 15.52 -15.16 -9.70
C TYR A 354 14.16 -14.62 -9.27
N PRO A 355 14.03 -13.29 -9.03
CA PRO A 355 12.79 -12.69 -8.53
C PRO A 355 11.52 -13.06 -9.32
N HIS A 356 11.62 -13.19 -10.65
CA HIS A 356 10.48 -13.48 -11.52
C HIS A 356 9.87 -14.88 -11.28
N GLU A 357 10.62 -15.81 -10.69
CA GLU A 357 10.17 -17.18 -10.38
C GLU A 357 9.32 -17.27 -9.08
N PHE A 358 9.10 -16.14 -8.41
CA PHE A 358 8.36 -16.07 -7.15
C PHE A 358 7.04 -15.31 -7.30
N SER A 359 6.05 -15.67 -6.48
CA SER A 359 4.81 -14.90 -6.33
C SER A 359 5.06 -13.55 -5.63
N GLY A 360 4.11 -12.60 -5.73
CA GLY A 360 4.22 -11.29 -5.06
C GLY A 360 4.50 -11.41 -3.56
N GLY A 361 3.78 -12.30 -2.87
CA GLY A 361 4.01 -12.58 -1.45
C GLY A 361 5.39 -13.17 -1.14
N GLN A 362 5.88 -14.09 -1.97
CA GLN A 362 7.23 -14.64 -1.81
C GLN A 362 8.30 -13.56 -2.02
N ARG A 363 8.12 -12.70 -3.03
CA ARG A 363 9.01 -11.55 -3.26
C ARG A 363 9.02 -10.60 -2.08
N GLN A 364 7.86 -10.30 -1.49
CA GLN A 364 7.78 -9.49 -0.26
C GLN A 364 8.61 -10.09 0.88
N ARG A 365 8.49 -11.42 1.07
CA ARG A 365 9.27 -12.15 2.09
C ARG A 365 10.78 -12.12 1.82
N ILE A 366 11.19 -12.17 0.55
CA ILE A 366 12.60 -11.98 0.15
C ILE A 366 13.10 -10.57 0.50
N VAL A 367 12.30 -9.53 0.24
CA VAL A 367 12.66 -8.14 0.60
C VAL A 367 12.77 -7.99 2.12
N ILE A 368 11.86 -8.60 2.90
CA ILE A 368 11.95 -8.64 4.37
C ILE A 368 13.24 -9.34 4.82
N ALA A 369 13.58 -10.50 4.24
CA ALA A 369 14.82 -11.21 4.56
C ALA A 369 16.06 -10.35 4.27
N ARG A 370 16.08 -9.63 3.14
CA ARG A 370 17.15 -8.71 2.77
C ARG A 370 17.30 -7.57 3.77
N ALA A 371 16.21 -6.95 4.21
CA ALA A 371 16.23 -5.92 5.23
C ALA A 371 16.74 -6.46 6.58
N LEU A 372 16.37 -7.69 6.94
CA LEU A 372 16.80 -8.33 8.19
C LEU A 372 18.23 -8.86 8.16
N ALA A 373 18.88 -8.92 7.00
CA ALA A 373 20.23 -9.46 6.88
C ALA A 373 21.24 -8.78 7.81
N LEU A 374 21.06 -7.48 8.08
CA LEU A 374 21.94 -6.69 8.95
C LEU A 374 21.53 -6.71 10.43
N SER A 375 20.49 -7.47 10.81
CA SER A 375 19.91 -7.50 12.16
C SER A 375 19.57 -6.10 12.69
N PRO A 376 18.72 -5.33 11.99
CA PRO A 376 18.42 -3.95 12.34
C PRO A 376 17.62 -3.86 13.65
N SER A 377 17.80 -2.79 14.40
CA SER A 377 16.93 -2.46 15.55
C SER A 377 15.73 -1.58 15.18
N PHE A 378 15.73 -0.98 13.98
CA PHE A 378 14.64 -0.15 13.47
C PHE A 378 14.35 -0.43 12.00
N ILE A 379 13.07 -0.65 11.66
CA ILE A 379 12.62 -0.91 10.29
C ILE A 379 11.46 0.01 9.93
N VAL A 380 11.54 0.65 8.75
CA VAL A 380 10.39 1.32 8.13
C VAL A 380 9.77 0.36 7.11
N CYS A 381 8.50 0.02 7.30
CA CYS A 381 7.72 -0.73 6.31
C CYS A 381 6.88 0.27 5.52
N ASP A 382 7.26 0.56 4.28
CA ASP A 382 6.60 1.52 3.40
C ASP A 382 5.62 0.78 2.50
N GLU A 383 4.33 0.72 2.86
CA GLU A 383 3.27 0.06 2.07
C GLU A 383 3.58 -1.41 1.71
N SER A 384 4.27 -2.12 2.60
CA SER A 384 4.81 -3.47 2.35
C SER A 384 3.77 -4.59 2.18
N VAL A 385 2.47 -4.28 2.23
CA VAL A 385 1.37 -5.26 2.17
C VAL A 385 0.18 -4.79 1.34
N SER A 386 0.26 -3.62 0.70
CA SER A 386 -0.93 -2.95 0.13
C SER A 386 -1.36 -3.46 -1.25
N ALA A 387 -0.50 -4.22 -1.93
CA ALA A 387 -0.76 -4.80 -3.26
C ALA A 387 -0.85 -6.34 -3.22
N LEU A 388 -1.08 -6.90 -2.03
CA LEU A 388 -1.15 -8.35 -1.81
C LEU A 388 -2.60 -8.75 -1.54
N ASP A 389 -3.01 -9.91 -2.04
CA ASP A 389 -4.31 -10.49 -1.69
C ASP A 389 -4.43 -10.71 -0.17
N VAL A 390 -5.67 -10.77 0.34
CA VAL A 390 -5.96 -10.83 1.78
C VAL A 390 -5.27 -12.01 2.48
N SER A 391 -5.12 -13.15 1.79
CA SER A 391 -4.46 -14.34 2.35
C SER A 391 -2.95 -14.13 2.48
N VAL A 392 -2.31 -13.64 1.41
CA VAL A 392 -0.88 -13.35 1.41
C VAL A 392 -0.55 -12.20 2.36
N GLN A 393 -1.40 -11.18 2.44
CA GLN A 393 -1.31 -10.09 3.40
C GLN A 393 -1.29 -10.62 4.84
N ALA A 394 -2.25 -11.50 5.21
CA ALA A 394 -2.29 -12.12 6.53
C ALA A 394 -1.01 -12.91 6.84
N GLN A 395 -0.47 -13.66 5.86
CA GLN A 395 0.80 -14.38 6.01
C GLN A 395 1.99 -13.44 6.29
N VAL A 396 2.09 -12.33 5.55
CA VAL A 396 3.18 -11.36 5.72
C VAL A 396 3.06 -10.63 7.05
N LEU A 397 1.86 -10.25 7.47
CA LEU A 397 1.63 -9.62 8.78
C LEU A 397 1.99 -10.55 9.94
N ASN A 398 1.57 -11.82 9.86
CA ASN A 398 1.94 -12.84 10.84
C ASN A 398 3.47 -13.04 10.90
N LEU A 399 4.12 -13.08 9.74
CA LEU A 399 5.58 -13.18 9.66
C LEU A 399 6.27 -11.98 10.32
N LEU A 400 5.83 -10.76 10.04
CA LEU A 400 6.40 -9.56 10.66
C LEU A 400 6.20 -9.55 12.17
N ASN A 401 5.04 -9.98 12.68
CA ASN A 401 4.80 -10.14 14.12
C ASN A 401 5.73 -11.18 14.75
N ASP A 402 5.89 -12.34 14.12
CA ASP A 402 6.79 -13.41 14.58
C ASP A 402 8.24 -12.89 14.65
N LEU A 403 8.71 -12.21 13.60
CA LEU A 403 10.05 -11.65 13.51
C LEU A 403 10.27 -10.50 14.50
N LYS A 404 9.29 -9.61 14.67
CA LYS A 404 9.35 -8.52 15.67
C LYS A 404 9.51 -9.10 17.06
N LYS A 405 8.73 -10.14 17.39
CA LYS A 405 8.79 -10.81 18.70
C LYS A 405 10.13 -11.51 18.92
N GLU A 406 10.65 -12.19 17.90
CA GLU A 406 11.91 -12.92 18.01
C GLU A 406 13.14 -12.00 18.08
N LEU A 407 13.18 -10.95 17.25
CA LEU A 407 14.36 -10.11 17.04
C LEU A 407 14.32 -8.79 17.81
N GLY A 408 13.15 -8.38 18.33
CA GLY A 408 13.00 -7.20 19.18
C GLY A 408 13.21 -5.85 18.48
N PHE A 409 13.02 -5.77 17.17
CA PHE A 409 13.14 -4.50 16.43
C PHE A 409 11.89 -3.63 16.53
N THR A 410 12.08 -2.33 16.30
CA THR A 410 11.03 -1.30 16.30
C THR A 410 10.56 -1.03 14.88
N ILE A 411 9.28 -0.71 14.68
CA ILE A 411 8.69 -0.54 13.35
C ILE A 411 8.00 0.82 13.21
N ILE A 412 8.24 1.52 12.10
CA ILE A 412 7.24 2.43 11.55
C ILE A 412 6.53 1.71 10.40
N PHE A 413 5.22 1.58 10.50
CA PHE A 413 4.40 0.86 9.53
C PHE A 413 3.52 1.85 8.76
N ILE A 414 3.86 2.08 7.50
CA ILE A 414 3.16 2.99 6.60
C ILE A 414 2.18 2.17 5.76
N SER A 415 0.91 2.54 5.78
CA SER A 415 -0.10 1.94 4.91
C SER A 415 -1.24 2.92 4.65
N HIS A 416 -1.95 2.73 3.55
CA HIS A 416 -3.25 3.37 3.31
C HIS A 416 -4.43 2.49 3.77
N ASP A 417 -4.20 1.18 3.94
CA ASP A 417 -5.19 0.28 4.54
C ASP A 417 -5.18 0.45 6.05
N LEU A 418 -6.17 1.21 6.49
CA LEU A 418 -6.41 1.51 7.88
C LEU A 418 -6.56 0.23 8.71
N SER A 419 -7.29 -0.79 8.22
CA SER A 419 -7.62 -2.00 8.99
C SER A 419 -6.37 -2.79 9.37
N VAL A 420 -5.40 -2.84 8.45
CA VAL A 420 -4.09 -3.45 8.65
C VAL A 420 -3.28 -2.65 9.67
N VAL A 421 -3.28 -1.31 9.57
CA VAL A 421 -2.58 -0.46 10.56
C VAL A 421 -3.15 -0.64 11.96
N LYS A 422 -4.48 -0.72 12.09
CA LYS A 422 -5.16 -0.98 13.38
C LYS A 422 -4.68 -2.28 14.02
N TYR A 423 -4.67 -3.34 13.22
CA TYR A 423 -4.28 -4.68 13.68
C TYR A 423 -2.79 -4.75 14.06
N PHE A 424 -1.93 -4.04 13.33
CA PHE A 424 -0.47 -4.21 13.45
C PHE A 424 0.22 -3.19 14.37
N SER A 425 -0.38 -2.02 14.59
CA SER A 425 0.28 -0.89 15.26
C SER A 425 -0.13 -0.74 16.72
N ASP A 426 0.81 -0.30 17.55
CA ASP A 426 0.57 0.08 18.93
C ASP A 426 -0.14 1.45 18.99
N ARG A 427 0.39 2.40 18.20
CA ARG A 427 -0.10 3.77 18.07
C ARG A 427 -0.19 4.15 16.60
N ILE A 428 -1.10 5.05 16.25
CA ILE A 428 -1.30 5.51 14.87
C ILE A 428 -1.15 7.02 14.81
N MET A 429 -0.40 7.50 13.81
CA MET A 429 -0.33 8.89 13.39
C MET A 429 -1.08 9.07 12.07
N VAL A 430 -1.95 10.07 12.04
CA VAL A 430 -2.70 10.47 10.86
C VAL A 430 -2.03 11.69 10.25
N MET A 431 -1.67 11.57 8.97
CA MET A 431 -0.98 12.62 8.21
C MET A 431 -1.88 13.20 7.11
N GLN A 432 -1.98 14.51 7.07
CA GLN A 432 -2.72 15.27 6.06
C GLN A 432 -1.86 16.42 5.55
N ALA A 433 -1.72 16.53 4.22
CA ALA A 433 -1.05 17.64 3.55
C ALA A 433 0.31 18.04 4.16
N GLY A 434 1.17 17.05 4.43
CA GLY A 434 2.50 17.29 4.99
C GLY A 434 2.57 17.38 6.52
N LYS A 435 1.44 17.34 7.23
CA LYS A 435 1.38 17.53 8.69
C LYS A 435 0.79 16.33 9.40
N ILE A 436 1.24 16.08 10.63
CA ILE A 436 0.55 15.17 11.56
C ILE A 436 -0.64 15.93 12.13
N VAL A 437 -1.84 15.40 11.93
CA VAL A 437 -3.09 16.03 12.41
C VAL A 437 -3.65 15.35 13.65
N GLU A 438 -3.33 14.07 13.85
CA GLU A 438 -3.82 13.32 14.99
C GLU A 438 -2.87 12.16 15.31
N THR A 439 -2.67 11.89 16.60
CA THR A 439 -1.92 10.73 17.08
C THR A 439 -2.69 10.13 18.25
N ALA A 440 -2.97 8.83 18.20
CA ALA A 440 -3.67 8.12 19.26
C ALA A 440 -3.30 6.62 19.27
N ASP A 441 -3.61 5.93 20.37
CA ASP A 441 -3.58 4.47 20.40
C ASP A 441 -4.45 3.89 19.27
N ALA A 442 -4.00 2.79 18.67
CA ALA A 442 -4.65 2.20 17.50
C ALA A 442 -6.11 1.77 17.75
N ASP A 443 -6.43 1.29 18.95
CA ASP A 443 -7.79 0.86 19.32
C ASP A 443 -8.71 2.07 19.58
N ILE A 444 -8.14 3.16 20.09
CA ILE A 444 -8.87 4.40 20.41
C ILE A 444 -9.15 5.23 19.14
N LEU A 445 -8.18 5.36 18.23
CA LEU A 445 -8.31 6.21 17.04
C LEU A 445 -9.56 5.86 16.21
N TYR A 446 -9.87 4.56 16.14
CA TYR A 446 -11.01 4.03 15.37
C TYR A 446 -12.37 4.33 15.96
N THR A 447 -12.46 4.29 17.28
CA THR A 447 -13.72 4.42 18.01
C THR A 447 -14.01 5.86 18.34
N THR A 448 -12.96 6.65 18.59
CA THR A 448 -13.08 8.04 19.05
C THR A 448 -12.12 8.98 18.28
N PRO A 449 -12.27 9.12 16.94
CA PRO A 449 -11.45 10.04 16.16
C PRO A 449 -11.79 11.50 16.49
N LYS A 450 -10.75 12.30 16.79
CA LYS A 450 -10.90 13.69 17.25
C LYS A 450 -11.01 14.68 16.12
N THR A 451 -10.30 14.47 15.01
CA THR A 451 -10.29 15.42 13.90
C THR A 451 -11.32 15.06 12.83
N ALA A 452 -11.88 16.08 12.16
CA ALA A 452 -12.80 15.89 11.05
C ALA A 452 -12.17 15.10 9.87
N TYR A 453 -10.86 15.27 9.66
CA TYR A 453 -10.13 14.51 8.65
C TYR A 453 -10.07 13.02 9.00
N THR A 454 -9.67 12.67 10.22
CA THR A 454 -9.63 11.28 10.68
C THR A 454 -11.03 10.64 10.63
N GLN A 455 -12.06 11.37 11.04
CA GLN A 455 -13.46 10.92 10.93
C GLN A 455 -13.84 10.57 9.49
N LYS A 456 -13.49 11.44 8.54
CA LYS A 456 -13.74 11.21 7.10
C LYS A 456 -12.95 10.00 6.58
N LEU A 457 -11.69 9.86 6.96
CA LEU A 457 -10.83 8.76 6.53
C LEU A 457 -11.36 7.41 7.04
N ILE A 458 -11.80 7.34 8.30
CA ILE A 458 -12.41 6.13 8.89
C ILE A 458 -13.76 5.84 8.25
N ALA A 459 -14.57 6.87 7.98
CA ALA A 459 -15.87 6.70 7.33
C ALA A 459 -15.76 6.18 5.89
N ALA A 460 -14.63 6.41 5.21
CA ALA A 460 -14.35 5.93 3.86
C ALA A 460 -13.91 4.45 3.80
N ILE A 461 -13.62 3.81 4.93
CA ILE A 461 -13.26 2.38 4.96
C ILE A 461 -14.49 1.55 4.60
N PRO A 462 -14.40 0.63 3.63
CA PRO A 462 -15.47 -0.33 3.37
C PRO A 462 -15.67 -1.23 4.59
N LYS A 463 -16.77 -1.02 5.33
CA LYS A 463 -17.03 -1.70 6.61
C LYS A 463 -17.34 -3.19 6.46
N GLY A 464 -17.52 -3.69 5.23
CA GLY A 464 -18.09 -5.01 4.96
C GLY A 464 -19.57 -5.09 5.37
N ILE A 465 -20.24 -6.18 5.00
CA ILE A 465 -21.55 -6.52 5.57
C ILE A 465 -21.27 -7.12 6.95
N MET A 466 -21.74 -6.45 8.01
CA MET A 466 -21.76 -6.98 9.39
C MET A 466 -22.90 -7.97 9.58
#